data_AF-J1RSF2-F1
#
_entry.id   AF-J1RSF2-F1
#
_cell.length_a   1.000
_cell.length_b   1.000
_cell.length_c   1.000
_cell.angle_alpha   90.00
_cell.angle_beta   90.00
_cell.angle_gamma   90.00
#
_symmetry.space_group_name_H-M   'P 1'
#
loop_
_entity.id
_entity.type
_entity.pdbx_description
1 polymer ?
#
loop_
_entity_poly.entity_id
_entity_poly.type
_entity_poly.pdbx_seq_one_letter_code
_entity_poly.pdbx_strand_id
1 'polypeptide(L)' 'MFFAPSKEPTAARLAREEAAKRVCARCPVMVECREHALLQPEPYGVWGGLTAAERRVVLTRRRRRESELQRAAHLPAAG' A
#
# COMPACT_ATOMS: atom_id res chain seq x y z
N MET A 1 -15.31 3.02 -16.53
CA MET A 1 -15.91 2.83 -15.19
C MET A 1 -14.77 2.70 -14.19
N PHE A 2 -14.74 3.49 -13.10
CA PHE A 2 -13.65 3.47 -12.11
C PHE A 2 -13.72 2.26 -11.15
N PHE A 3 -14.90 1.66 -11.00
CA PHE A 3 -15.15 0.48 -10.18
C PHE A 3 -15.30 -0.78 -11.03
N ALA A 4 -14.92 -1.92 -10.47
CA ALA A 4 -15.10 -3.21 -11.11
C ALA A 4 -16.59 -3.59 -11.14
N PRO A 5 -17.07 -4.29 -12.19
CA PRO A 5 -18.42 -4.85 -12.20
C PRO A 5 -18.56 -5.93 -11.10
N SER A 6 -19.77 -6.05 -10.54
CA SER A 6 -20.07 -6.87 -9.36
C SER A 6 -19.78 -8.37 -9.49
N LYS A 7 -19.60 -8.90 -10.71
CA LYS A 7 -19.32 -10.31 -11.00
C LYS A 7 -18.00 -10.52 -11.74
N GLU A 8 -17.00 -9.68 -11.50
CA GLU A 8 -15.71 -9.84 -12.15
C GLU A 8 -15.00 -11.15 -11.71
N PRO A 9 -14.52 -11.99 -12.65
CA PRO A 9 -13.69 -13.13 -12.33
C PRO A 9 -12.38 -12.71 -11.65
N THR A 10 -11.92 -13.46 -10.64
CA THR A 10 -10.67 -13.17 -9.92
C THR A 10 -9.47 -12.93 -10.85
N ALA A 11 -9.34 -13.74 -11.91
CA ALA A 11 -8.26 -13.60 -12.89
C ALA A 11 -8.30 -12.25 -13.63
N ALA A 12 -9.49 -11.76 -13.99
CA ALA A 12 -9.64 -10.47 -14.66
C ALA A 12 -9.25 -9.30 -13.75
N ARG A 13 -9.62 -9.38 -12.46
CA ARG A 13 -9.21 -8.41 -11.45
C ARG A 13 -7.68 -8.36 -11.30
N LEU A 14 -7.05 -9.54 -11.16
CA LEU A 14 -5.59 -9.65 -11.04
C LEU A 14 -4.88 -9.09 -12.27
N ALA A 15 -5.37 -9.41 -13.47
CA ALA A 15 -4.81 -8.88 -14.72
C ALA A 15 -4.90 -7.35 -14.81
N ARG A 16 -6.02 -6.75 -14.38
CA ARG A 16 -6.16 -5.29 -14.30
C ARG A 16 -5.23 -4.65 -13.28
N GLU A 17 -5.12 -5.24 -12.08
CA GLU A 17 -4.20 -4.76 -11.04
C GLU A 17 -2.76 -4.79 -11.53
N GLU A 18 -2.34 -5.85 -12.20
CA GLU A 18 -1.00 -5.97 -12.77
C GLU A 18 -0.75 -4.95 -13.90
N ALA A 19 -1.73 -4.75 -14.79
CA ALA A 19 -1.66 -3.74 -15.82
C ALA A 19 -1.49 -2.33 -15.24
N ALA A 20 -2.25 -1.99 -14.19
CA ALA A 20 -2.11 -0.72 -13.49
C ALA A 20 -0.74 -0.58 -12.82
N LYS A 21 -0.21 -1.64 -12.20
CA LYS A 21 1.15 -1.64 -11.62
C LYS A 21 2.23 -1.39 -12.67
N ARG A 22 2.10 -1.95 -13.88
CA ARG A 22 3.04 -1.67 -15.00
C ARG A 22 3.03 -0.20 -15.43
N VAL A 23 1.88 0.48 -15.33
CA VAL A 23 1.81 1.93 -15.55
C VAL A 23 2.54 2.67 -14.43
N CYS A 24 2.26 2.34 -13.16
CA CYS A 24 2.93 2.95 -12.01
C CYS A 24 4.45 2.81 -12.06
N ALA A 25 4.98 1.68 -12.54
CA ALA A 25 6.42 1.41 -12.61
C ALA A 25 7.20 2.40 -13.51
N ARG A 26 6.51 3.10 -14.41
CA ARG A 26 7.10 4.13 -15.28
C ARG A 26 6.69 5.56 -14.88
N CYS A 27 5.92 5.70 -13.80
CA CYS A 27 5.40 7.00 -13.37
C CYS A 27 6.49 7.75 -12.60
N PRO A 28 6.87 8.98 -13.00
CA PRO A 28 7.93 9.74 -12.34
C PRO A 28 7.57 10.13 -10.90
N VAL A 29 6.27 10.15 -10.56
CA VAL A 29 5.75 10.50 -9.23
C VAL A 29 5.24 9.28 -8.46
N MET A 30 5.74 8.07 -8.78
CA MET A 30 5.24 6.83 -8.18
C MET A 30 5.35 6.85 -6.65
N VAL A 31 6.46 7.37 -6.12
CA VAL A 31 6.74 7.39 -4.68
C VAL A 31 5.82 8.37 -3.97
N GLU A 32 5.68 9.59 -4.49
CA GLU A 32 4.81 10.62 -3.95
C GLU A 32 3.34 10.17 -3.97
N CYS A 33 2.90 9.58 -5.09
CA CYS A 33 1.57 8.98 -5.21
C CYS A 33 1.35 7.86 -4.19
N ARG A 34 2.38 7.03 -3.94
CA ARG A 34 2.32 5.96 -2.94
C ARG A 34 2.19 6.54 -1.53
N GLU A 35 3.03 7.51 -1.17
CA GLU A 35 2.99 8.11 0.17
C GLU A 35 1.68 8.84 0.41
N HIS A 36 1.17 9.57 -0.58
CA HIS A 36 -0.16 10.19 -0.52
C HIS A 36 -1.25 9.14 -0.24
N ALA A 37 -1.24 8.03 -0.99
CA ALA A 37 -2.21 6.93 -0.81
C ALA A 37 -1.99 6.12 0.49
N LEU A 38 -0.86 6.27 1.18
CA LEU A 38 -0.64 5.69 2.51
C LEU A 38 -1.09 6.63 3.61
N LEU A 39 -0.95 7.94 3.42
CA LEU A 39 -1.44 8.97 4.35
C LEU A 39 -2.97 9.05 4.34
N GLN A 40 -3.59 8.97 3.15
CA GLN A 40 -5.03 8.96 2.96
C GLN A 40 -5.39 7.65 2.25
N PRO A 41 -5.60 6.54 2.99
CA PRO A 41 -5.77 5.22 2.41
C PRO A 41 -7.02 5.12 1.56
N GLU A 42 -6.88 5.36 0.26
CA GLU A 42 -7.95 5.15 -0.71
C GLU A 42 -8.41 3.67 -0.62
N PRO A 43 -9.70 3.36 -0.45
CA PRO A 43 -10.16 1.98 -0.26
C PRO A 43 -9.99 1.08 -1.49
N TYR A 44 -9.82 1.66 -2.68
CA TYR A 44 -9.83 0.91 -3.94
C TYR A 44 -8.62 1.19 -4.83
N GLY A 45 -8.50 0.39 -5.88
CA GLY A 45 -7.55 0.61 -6.98
C GLY A 45 -6.06 0.46 -6.64
N VAL A 46 -5.25 0.68 -7.66
CA VAL A 46 -3.79 0.68 -7.59
C VAL A 46 -3.28 2.12 -7.54
N TRP A 47 -2.52 2.43 -6.50
CA TRP A 47 -1.93 3.75 -6.26
C TRP A 47 -0.46 3.59 -5.94
N GLY A 48 0.41 4.34 -6.62
CA GLY A 48 1.86 4.24 -6.42
C GLY A 48 2.41 2.81 -6.55
N GLY A 49 1.81 1.99 -7.41
CA GLY A 49 2.19 0.58 -7.64
C GLY A 49 1.69 -0.42 -6.58
N LEU A 50 0.80 -0.02 -5.67
CA LEU A 50 0.23 -0.88 -4.64
C LEU A 50 -1.29 -0.97 -4.79
N THR A 51 -1.84 -2.16 -4.67
CA THR A 51 -3.29 -2.38 -4.46
C THR A 51 -3.71 -1.90 -3.07
N ALA A 52 -5.01 -1.73 -2.84
CA ALA A 52 -5.54 -1.43 -1.50
C ALA A 52 -5.16 -2.48 -0.45
N ALA A 53 -5.10 -3.77 -0.82
CA ALA A 53 -4.65 -4.83 0.07
C ALA A 53 -3.16 -4.68 0.43
N GLU A 54 -2.31 -4.38 -0.55
CA GLU A 54 -0.87 -4.18 -0.33
C GLU A 54 -0.59 -2.92 0.51
N ARG A 55 -1.34 -1.84 0.30
CA ARG A 55 -1.24 -0.63 1.14
C ARG A 55 -1.53 -0.95 2.61
N ARG A 56 -2.56 -1.78 2.89
CA ARG A 56 -2.85 -2.24 4.27
C ARG A 56 -1.67 -3.02 4.88
N VAL A 57 -1.02 -3.88 4.09
CA VAL A 57 0.18 -4.62 4.55
C VAL A 57 1.33 -3.64 4.88
N VAL A 58 1.58 -2.65 4.03
CA VAL A 58 2.61 -1.62 4.27
C VAL A 58 2.33 -0.85 5.57
N LEU A 59 1.10 -0.38 5.77
CA LEU A 59 0.72 0.35 6.97
C LEU A 59 0.86 -0.50 8.24
N THR A 60 0.46 -1.77 8.19
CA THR A 60 0.65 -2.70 9.31
C THR A 60 2.14 -2.90 9.64
N ARG A 61 2.99 -3.03 8.63
CA ARG A 61 4.45 -3.13 8.82
C ARG A 61 5.04 -1.86 9.41
N ARG A 62 4.61 -0.67 8.95
CA ARG A 62 5.05 0.63 9.50
C ARG A 62 4.70 0.75 10.98
N ARG A 63 3.43 0.51 11.35
CA ARG A 63 2.98 0.53 12.75
C ARG A 63 3.75 -0.44 13.64
N ARG A 64 3.99 -1.67 13.14
CA ARG A 64 4.77 -2.67 13.89
C ARG A 64 6.19 -2.17 14.15
N ARG A 65 6.86 -1.64 13.13
CA ARG A 65 8.22 -1.10 13.24
C ARG A 65 8.28 0.08 14.21
N GLU A 66 7.31 0.98 14.15
CA GLU A 66 7.21 2.10 15.09
C GLU A 66 7.07 1.61 16.54
N SER A 67 6.22 0.62 16.79
CA SER A 67 6.06 0.01 18.12
C SER A 67 7.34 -0.69 18.62
N GLU A 68 8.08 -1.36 17.74
CA GLU A 68 9.37 -1.97 18.07
C GLU A 68 10.43 -0.91 18.44
N LEU A 69 10.53 0.17 17.65
CA LEU A 69 11.44 1.28 17.93
C LEU A 69 11.09 2.00 19.23
N GLN A 70 9.80 2.25 19.48
CA GLN A 70 9.33 2.86 20.72
C GLN A 70 9.68 1.98 21.92
N ARG A 71 9.45 0.68 21.85
CA ARG A 71 9.82 -0.25 22.93
C ARG A 71 11.31 -0.25 23.21
N ALA A 72 12.15 -0.26 22.17
CA ALA A 72 13.60 -0.19 22.33
C ALA A 72 14.06 1.12 22.98
N ALA A 73 13.45 2.26 22.60
CA ALA A 73 13.78 3.56 23.17
C ALA A 73 13.34 3.72 24.64
N HIS A 74 12.30 2.99 25.08
CA HIS A 74 11.80 3.02 26.45
C HIS A 74 12.43 1.95 27.36
N LEU A 75 13.33 1.11 26.85
CA LEU A 75 14.06 0.16 27.68
C LEU A 75 15.09 0.92 28.52
N PRO A 76 15.08 0.80 29.87
CA PRO A 76 16.10 1.44 30.70
C PRO A 76 17.46 0.83 30.36
N ALA A 77 18.49 1.69 30.25
CA ALA A 77 19.87 1.23 30.14
C ALA A 77 20.14 0.32 31.36
N ALA A 78 20.46 -0.94 31.11
CA ALA A 78 20.85 -1.88 32.16
C ALA A 78 22.05 -1.28 32.91
N GLY A 79 21.82 -0.90 34.16
CA GLY A 79 22.86 -0.48 35.10
C GLY A 79 23.57 -1.68 35.71
#